data_AF-A0A1D9P5U2-F1
#
_entry.id   AF-A0A1D9P5U2-F1
#
_cell.length_a   1.000
_cell.length_b   1.000
_cell.length_c   1.000
_cell.angle_alpha   90.00
_cell.angle_beta   90.00
_cell.angle_gamma   90.00
#
_symmetry.space_group_name_H-M   'P 1'
#
loop_
_entity.id
_entity.type
_entity.pdbx_description
1 polymer ?
#
loop_
_entity_poly.entity_id
_entity_poly.type
_entity_poly.pdbx_seq_one_letter_code
_entity_poly.pdbx_strand_id
1 'polypeptide(L)'
;MPLTNAQYDQIMHEYEERRALHRQELEERQRYVYENVPGYKDLEDQTATASVTFGKRLLSGERLDRSALRQELAELARQKLLLLTEAGFSSDYLDMGYTCQDCKDTGYVGNEKCHCFKQKIIETLYDKSNLKMLTKTANFKLMSDKYYQGEDLKRFHGAVNAAEDFINNFNSDYQNLFIYGTVGTGKSFLSTCIANELLKKGHSVIYFSSTGLFELLAENSFDYRNKQELRSIYDDLYGCELLIIDDLGTERTNSFVASELFSCLNERDIRKKATIITTNLSLEELQMTYSDRIFSRVTSNYKLLKLSGQDIRKIKKIARKESEDFQ
;
A
#
# COMPACT_ATOMS: atom_id res chain seq x y z
N MET A 1 -1.89 -15.77 8.88
CA MET A 1 -2.76 -16.10 10.04
C MET A 1 -4.15 -15.67 9.64
N PRO A 2 -5.22 -16.48 9.80
CA PRO A 2 -6.54 -15.88 9.69
C PRO A 2 -6.64 -14.86 10.82
N LEU A 3 -7.15 -13.67 10.52
CA LEU A 3 -7.46 -12.71 11.59
C LEU A 3 -8.29 -13.42 12.65
N THR A 4 -7.94 -13.23 13.92
CA THR A 4 -8.89 -13.53 14.99
C THR A 4 -10.15 -12.68 14.78
N ASN A 5 -11.30 -13.17 15.23
CA ASN A 5 -12.55 -12.38 15.13
C ASN A 5 -12.36 -10.99 15.75
N ALA A 6 -11.67 -10.89 16.89
CA ALA A 6 -11.35 -9.61 17.52
C ALA A 6 -10.52 -8.67 16.61
N GLN A 7 -9.47 -9.18 15.96
CA GLN A 7 -8.67 -8.37 15.03
C GLN A 7 -9.47 -7.99 13.78
N TYR A 8 -10.31 -8.89 13.27
CA TYR A 8 -11.18 -8.59 12.14
C TYR A 8 -12.20 -7.50 12.49
N ASP A 9 -12.87 -7.63 13.64
CA ASP A 9 -13.85 -6.68 14.13
C ASP A 9 -13.20 -5.31 14.40
N GLN A 10 -11.98 -5.30 14.95
CA GLN A 10 -11.20 -4.07 15.12
C GLN A 10 -10.91 -3.38 13.79
N ILE A 11 -10.49 -4.13 12.76
CA ILE A 11 -10.27 -3.56 11.43
C ILE A 11 -11.58 -3.02 10.86
N MET A 12 -12.68 -3.78 10.95
CA MET A 12 -13.98 -3.33 10.46
C MET A 12 -14.44 -2.07 11.18
N HIS A 13 -14.20 -1.97 12.48
CA HIS A 13 -14.50 -0.78 13.27
C HIS A 13 -13.75 0.45 12.76
N GLU A 14 -12.45 0.34 12.43
CA GLU A 14 -11.71 1.46 11.81
C GLU A 14 -12.34 1.92 10.49
N TYR A 15 -12.86 1.01 9.67
CA TYR A 15 -13.53 1.36 8.41
C TYR A 15 -14.90 2.01 8.65
N GLU A 16 -15.61 1.61 9.71
CA GLU A 16 -16.82 2.29 10.18
C GLU A 16 -16.53 3.71 10.66
N GLU A 17 -15.48 3.89 11.48
CA GLU A 17 -15.04 5.19 11.97
C GLU A 17 -14.65 6.12 10.82
N ARG A 18 -13.89 5.63 9.83
CA ARG A 18 -13.53 6.42 8.63
C ARG A 18 -14.76 6.90 7.86
N ARG A 19 -15.75 6.03 7.67
CA ARG A 19 -17.01 6.40 7.01
C ARG A 19 -17.86 7.35 7.85
N ALA A 20 -17.84 7.21 9.17
CA ALA A 20 -18.49 8.14 10.08
C ALA A 20 -17.85 9.54 9.98
N LEU A 21 -16.53 9.61 9.97
CA LEU A 21 -15.77 10.86 9.80
C LEU A 21 -16.13 11.57 8.49
N HIS A 22 -16.03 10.89 7.34
CA HIS A 22 -16.36 11.50 6.05
C HIS A 22 -17.83 11.93 5.95
N ARG A 23 -18.76 11.23 6.62
CA ARG A 23 -20.16 11.67 6.69
C ARG A 23 -20.29 12.95 7.50
N GLN A 24 -19.62 13.02 8.66
CA GLN A 24 -19.59 14.22 9.47
C GLN A 24 -19.02 15.42 8.70
N GLU A 25 -17.88 15.23 8.01
CA GLU A 25 -17.28 16.28 7.17
C GLU A 25 -18.22 16.73 6.04
N LEU A 26 -18.98 15.82 5.44
CA LEU A 26 -20.00 16.17 4.45
C LEU A 26 -21.16 16.95 5.08
N GLU A 27 -21.67 16.53 6.24
CA GLU A 27 -22.73 17.24 6.95
C GLU A 27 -22.32 18.66 7.35
N GLU A 28 -21.07 18.85 7.77
CA GLU A 28 -20.49 20.16 8.06
C GLU A 28 -20.43 21.04 6.81
N ARG A 29 -19.94 20.51 5.68
CA ARG A 29 -19.93 21.22 4.39
C ARG A 29 -21.35 21.57 3.93
N GLN A 30 -22.31 20.65 4.05
CA GLN A 30 -23.71 20.89 3.70
C GLN A 30 -24.33 21.99 4.56
N ARG A 31 -24.12 21.94 5.88
CA ARG A 31 -24.60 22.96 6.80
C ARG A 31 -24.03 24.33 6.45
N TYR A 32 -22.74 24.38 6.16
CA TYR A 32 -22.07 25.61 5.74
C TYR A 32 -22.71 26.18 4.46
N VAL A 33 -22.97 25.34 3.44
CA VAL A 33 -23.66 25.77 2.21
C VAL A 33 -25.06 26.29 2.50
N TYR A 34 -25.85 25.61 3.34
CA TYR A 34 -27.19 26.10 3.70
C TYR A 34 -27.19 27.45 4.40
N GLU A 35 -26.15 27.74 5.19
CA GLU A 35 -26.02 29.00 5.92
C GLU A 35 -25.45 30.13 5.05
N ASN A 36 -24.60 29.81 4.07
CA ASN A 36 -23.78 30.81 3.37
C ASN A 36 -24.08 30.94 1.86
N VAL A 37 -24.85 30.04 1.25
CA VAL A 37 -25.24 30.10 -0.17
C VAL A 37 -26.74 30.41 -0.28
N PRO A 38 -27.12 31.68 -0.54
CA PRO A 38 -28.53 32.09 -0.61
C PRO A 38 -29.31 31.27 -1.63
N GLY A 39 -30.52 30.85 -1.26
CA GLY A 39 -31.42 30.08 -2.12
C GLY A 39 -31.09 28.59 -2.26
N TYR A 40 -29.90 28.13 -1.83
CA TYR A 40 -29.53 26.72 -1.97
C TYR A 40 -30.44 25.80 -1.14
N LYS A 41 -30.68 26.16 0.13
CA LYS A 41 -31.58 25.42 1.03
C LYS A 41 -33.01 25.35 0.49
N ASP A 42 -33.51 26.43 -0.08
CA ASP A 42 -34.87 26.47 -0.65
C ASP A 42 -35.00 25.49 -1.83
N LEU A 43 -33.98 25.39 -2.69
CA LEU A 43 -33.95 24.42 -3.77
C LEU A 43 -33.83 22.97 -3.26
N GLU A 44 -33.13 22.75 -2.15
CA GLU A 44 -33.07 21.44 -1.50
C GLU A 44 -34.44 21.03 -0.93
N ASP A 45 -35.11 21.94 -0.24
CA ASP A 45 -36.45 21.72 0.30
C ASP A 45 -37.47 21.46 -0.83
N GLN A 46 -37.34 22.15 -1.96
CA GLN A 46 -38.12 21.87 -3.18
C GLN A 46 -37.83 20.46 -3.74
N THR A 47 -36.57 20.04 -3.76
CA THR A 47 -36.17 18.69 -4.20
C THR A 47 -36.84 17.60 -3.34
N ALA A 48 -36.82 17.77 -2.02
CA ALA A 48 -37.49 16.86 -1.08
C ALA A 48 -39.02 16.87 -1.26
N THR A 49 -39.61 18.05 -1.41
CA THR A 49 -41.05 18.24 -1.59
C THR A 49 -41.56 17.58 -2.87
N ALA A 50 -40.86 17.76 -3.99
CA ALA A 50 -41.21 17.13 -5.27
C ALA A 50 -41.23 15.60 -5.16
N SER A 51 -40.21 15.03 -4.52
CA SER A 51 -40.07 13.59 -4.31
C SER A 51 -41.18 13.01 -3.42
N VAL A 52 -41.46 13.65 -2.28
CA VAL A 52 -42.52 13.21 -1.34
C VAL A 52 -43.91 13.34 -1.98
N THR A 53 -44.16 14.43 -2.69
CA THR A 53 -45.44 14.68 -3.36
C THR A 53 -45.71 13.64 -4.43
N PHE A 54 -44.71 13.34 -5.26
CA PHE A 54 -44.81 12.27 -6.26
C PHE A 54 -45.05 10.91 -5.63
N GLY A 55 -44.33 10.57 -4.55
CA GLY A 55 -44.51 9.31 -3.82
C GLY A 55 -45.92 9.14 -3.24
N LYS A 56 -46.49 10.18 -2.63
CA LYS A 56 -47.86 10.16 -2.09
C LYS A 56 -48.90 9.89 -3.19
N ARG A 57 -48.77 10.55 -4.34
CA ARG A 57 -49.68 10.38 -5.49
C ARG A 57 -49.60 8.96 -6.09
N LEU A 58 -48.41 8.37 -6.12
CA LEU A 58 -48.24 6.99 -6.57
C LEU A 58 -48.95 6.00 -5.63
N LEU A 59 -48.84 6.21 -4.32
CA LEU A 59 -49.50 5.38 -3.30
C LEU A 59 -51.03 5.51 -3.31
N SER A 60 -51.57 6.68 -3.71
CA SER A 60 -53.02 6.86 -3.91
C SER A 60 -53.55 6.20 -5.19
N GLY A 61 -52.71 5.49 -5.94
CA GLY A 61 -53.11 4.76 -7.14
C GLY A 61 -53.17 5.60 -8.42
N GLU A 62 -52.66 6.84 -8.41
CA GLU A 62 -52.55 7.62 -9.65
C GLU A 62 -51.54 6.99 -10.61
N ARG A 63 -51.89 6.96 -11.89
CA ARG A 63 -50.95 6.64 -12.97
C ARG A 63 -50.12 7.87 -13.29
N LEU A 64 -48.92 7.93 -12.71
CA LEU A 64 -47.97 9.02 -12.90
C LEU A 64 -46.87 8.66 -13.90
N ASP A 65 -46.45 9.65 -14.70
CA ASP A 65 -45.25 9.56 -15.50
C ASP A 65 -44.02 9.96 -14.67
N ARG A 66 -43.07 9.03 -14.54
CA ARG A 66 -41.79 9.27 -13.85
C ARG A 66 -40.88 10.24 -14.61
N SER A 67 -41.13 10.47 -15.90
CA SER A 67 -40.35 11.40 -16.72
C SER A 67 -40.47 12.84 -16.22
N ALA A 68 -41.67 13.25 -15.81
CA ALA A 68 -41.95 14.59 -15.30
C ALA A 68 -41.16 14.88 -14.01
N LEU A 69 -41.20 13.96 -13.03
CA LEU A 69 -40.40 14.09 -11.81
C LEU A 69 -38.91 14.13 -12.12
N ARG A 70 -38.42 13.29 -13.06
CA ARG A 70 -37.01 13.29 -13.45
C ARG A 70 -36.58 14.64 -14.04
N GLN A 71 -37.41 15.25 -14.87
CA GLN A 71 -37.13 16.57 -15.46
C GLN A 71 -37.10 17.67 -14.39
N GLU A 72 -38.06 17.67 -13.47
CA GLU A 72 -38.11 18.62 -12.35
C GLU A 72 -36.88 18.47 -11.43
N LEU A 73 -36.53 17.25 -11.04
CA LEU A 73 -35.34 16.99 -10.21
C LEU A 73 -34.04 17.37 -10.94
N ALA A 74 -33.95 17.16 -12.25
CA ALA A 74 -32.78 17.55 -13.04
C ALA A 74 -32.62 19.08 -13.10
N GLU A 75 -33.72 19.82 -13.23
CA GLU A 75 -33.69 21.28 -13.24
C GLU A 75 -33.30 21.85 -11.88
N LEU A 76 -33.85 21.32 -10.79
CA LEU A 76 -33.46 21.68 -9.42
C LEU A 76 -31.97 21.38 -9.16
N ALA A 77 -31.48 20.22 -9.62
CA ALA A 77 -30.07 19.87 -9.51
C ALA A 77 -29.17 20.85 -10.27
N ARG A 78 -29.58 21.27 -11.49
CA ARG A 78 -28.86 22.26 -12.30
C ARG A 78 -28.78 23.61 -11.60
N GLN A 79 -29.89 24.07 -11.02
CA GLN A 79 -29.94 25.34 -10.28
C GLN A 79 -29.08 25.32 -9.02
N LYS A 80 -29.11 24.22 -8.25
CA LYS A 80 -28.23 24.02 -7.08
C LYS A 80 -26.76 24.06 -7.45
N LEU A 81 -26.37 23.39 -8.54
CA LEU A 81 -25.00 23.40 -9.02
C LEU A 81 -24.54 24.81 -9.40
N LEU A 82 -25.40 25.59 -10.07
CA LEU A 82 -25.10 26.97 -10.45
C LEU A 82 -24.85 27.84 -9.22
N LEU A 83 -25.74 27.79 -8.21
CA LEU A 83 -25.56 28.54 -6.95
C LEU A 83 -24.26 28.17 -6.21
N LEU A 84 -23.90 26.88 -6.15
CA LEU A 84 -22.65 26.44 -5.56
C LEU A 84 -21.43 27.03 -6.29
N THR A 85 -21.44 26.95 -7.62
CA THR A 85 -20.31 27.43 -8.43
C THR A 85 -20.18 28.95 -8.42
N GLU A 86 -21.29 29.69 -8.41
CA GLU A 86 -21.31 31.15 -8.29
C GLU A 86 -20.81 31.64 -6.92
N ALA A 87 -21.05 30.85 -5.87
CA ALA A 87 -20.50 31.08 -4.54
C ALA A 87 -19.01 30.69 -4.39
N GLY A 88 -18.38 30.20 -5.48
CA GLY A 88 -16.95 29.88 -5.53
C GLY A 88 -16.59 28.47 -5.07
N PHE A 89 -17.58 27.59 -4.85
CA PHE A 89 -17.32 26.19 -4.54
C PHE A 89 -17.12 25.36 -5.80
N SER A 90 -16.37 24.26 -5.69
CA SER A 90 -16.27 23.29 -6.76
C SER A 90 -17.59 22.53 -6.93
N SER A 91 -17.83 21.99 -8.13
CA SER A 91 -19.07 21.25 -8.44
C SER A 91 -19.25 19.99 -7.60
N ASP A 92 -18.16 19.43 -7.10
CA ASP A 92 -18.08 18.23 -6.26
C ASP A 92 -17.95 18.56 -4.76
N TYR A 93 -18.12 19.83 -4.37
CA TYR A 93 -17.91 20.27 -2.98
C TYR A 93 -18.81 19.56 -1.96
N LEU A 94 -19.98 19.10 -2.38
CA LEU A 94 -20.93 18.34 -1.56
C LEU A 94 -20.92 16.84 -1.88
N ASP A 95 -19.90 16.35 -2.58
CA ASP A 95 -19.72 14.92 -2.79
C ASP A 95 -19.11 14.26 -1.55
N MET A 96 -19.50 13.00 -1.33
CA MET A 96 -18.97 12.17 -0.26
C MET A 96 -17.51 11.83 -0.52
N GLY A 97 -16.63 12.18 0.42
CA GLY A 97 -15.22 11.80 0.40
C GLY A 97 -15.00 10.33 0.80
N TYR A 98 -13.93 9.73 0.28
CA TYR A 98 -13.49 8.38 0.64
C TYR A 98 -11.97 8.29 0.74
N THR A 99 -11.48 7.48 1.68
CA THR A 99 -10.04 7.23 1.86
C THR A 99 -9.59 6.28 0.75
N CYS A 100 -10.36 5.21 0.54
CA CYS A 100 -10.19 4.27 -0.57
C CYS A 100 -11.33 4.45 -1.56
N GLN A 101 -10.99 4.91 -2.76
CA GLN A 101 -11.95 5.16 -3.84
C GLN A 101 -12.59 3.87 -4.37
N ASP A 102 -11.85 2.75 -4.33
CA ASP A 102 -12.31 1.48 -4.88
C ASP A 102 -13.43 0.84 -4.04
N CYS A 103 -13.23 0.74 -2.73
CA CYS A 103 -14.23 0.15 -1.83
C CYS A 103 -15.14 1.16 -1.14
N LYS A 104 -14.90 2.47 -1.32
CA LYS A 104 -15.63 3.54 -0.61
C LYS A 104 -15.62 3.34 0.90
N ASP A 105 -14.45 3.00 1.43
CA ASP A 105 -14.20 2.73 2.85
C ASP A 105 -15.09 1.62 3.45
N THR A 106 -15.53 0.65 2.65
CA THR A 106 -16.21 -0.55 3.16
C THR A 106 -15.25 -1.71 3.44
N GLY A 107 -14.04 -1.67 2.86
CA GLY A 107 -13.08 -2.77 2.88
C GLY A 107 -13.36 -3.86 1.84
N TYR A 108 -14.43 -3.76 1.07
CA TYR A 108 -14.85 -4.79 0.11
C TYR A 108 -15.24 -4.18 -1.24
N VAL A 109 -14.94 -4.89 -2.32
CA VAL A 109 -15.46 -4.61 -3.66
C VAL A 109 -16.30 -5.82 -4.06
N GLY A 110 -17.63 -5.66 -3.97
CA GLY A 110 -18.55 -6.79 -4.04
C GLY A 110 -18.32 -7.76 -2.89
N ASN A 111 -18.03 -9.03 -3.22
CA ASN A 111 -17.74 -10.08 -2.23
C ASN A 111 -16.24 -10.27 -1.96
N GLU A 112 -15.39 -9.55 -2.68
CA GLU A 112 -13.94 -9.67 -2.51
C GLU A 112 -13.40 -8.60 -1.58
N LYS A 113 -12.45 -9.00 -0.72
CA LYS A 113 -11.70 -8.05 0.11
C LYS A 113 -10.98 -7.08 -0.80
N CYS A 114 -11.22 -5.79 -0.59
CA CYS A 114 -10.50 -4.73 -1.28
C CYS A 114 -9.02 -4.80 -0.93
N HIS A 115 -8.18 -4.30 -1.83
CA HIS A 115 -6.75 -4.23 -1.63
C HIS A 115 -6.37 -3.49 -0.32
N CYS A 116 -7.08 -2.41 0.03
CA CYS A 116 -6.82 -1.67 1.25
C CYS A 116 -7.11 -2.50 2.51
N PHE A 117 -8.13 -3.37 2.45
CA PHE A 117 -8.48 -4.25 3.55
C PHE A 117 -7.46 -5.38 3.68
N LYS A 118 -7.04 -5.98 2.56
CA LYS A 118 -5.93 -6.96 2.53
C LYS A 118 -4.65 -6.36 3.12
N GLN A 119 -4.34 -5.10 2.79
CA GLN A 119 -3.19 -4.41 3.38
C GLN A 119 -3.36 -4.21 4.88
N LYS A 120 -4.56 -3.82 5.33
CA LYS A 120 -4.83 -3.63 6.76
C LYS A 120 -4.79 -4.94 7.55
N ILE A 121 -5.17 -6.06 6.94
CA ILE A 121 -4.96 -7.40 7.49
C ILE A 121 -3.47 -7.66 7.69
N ILE A 122 -2.66 -7.41 6.66
CA ILE A 122 -1.20 -7.58 6.70
C ILE A 122 -0.61 -6.71 7.82
N GLU A 123 -0.99 -5.44 7.90
CA GLU A 123 -0.54 -4.53 8.98
C GLU A 123 -0.91 -5.07 10.36
N THR A 124 -2.12 -5.60 10.53
CA THR A 124 -2.61 -6.06 11.84
C THR A 124 -1.98 -7.38 12.27
N LEU A 125 -1.75 -8.29 11.32
CA LEU A 125 -1.13 -9.60 11.59
C LEU A 125 0.38 -9.50 11.74
N TYR A 126 0.99 -8.62 10.96
CA TYR A 126 2.43 -8.48 10.87
C TYR A 126 2.86 -7.10 11.35
N ASP A 127 2.25 -6.58 12.42
CA ASP A 127 2.54 -5.29 13.07
C ASP A 127 3.99 -5.18 13.61
N LYS A 128 4.80 -6.23 13.41
CA LYS A 128 6.28 -6.21 13.48
C LYS A 128 6.95 -5.59 12.24
N SER A 129 6.21 -5.36 11.15
CA SER A 129 6.71 -4.70 9.96
C SER A 129 6.70 -3.21 10.22
N ASN A 130 7.88 -2.66 10.57
CA ASN A 130 8.14 -1.21 10.65
C ASN A 130 7.80 -0.44 9.35
N LEU A 131 7.20 -1.07 8.35
CA LEU A 131 6.85 -0.55 7.04
C LEU A 131 6.09 0.77 7.13
N LYS A 132 5.12 0.93 8.04
CA LYS A 132 4.36 2.20 8.19
C LYS A 132 5.23 3.38 8.65
N MET A 133 6.28 3.11 9.44
CA MET A 133 7.26 4.11 9.85
C MET A 133 8.31 4.34 8.75
N LEU A 134 8.72 3.28 8.07
CA LEU A 134 9.69 3.29 6.98
C LEU A 134 9.14 4.05 5.75
N THR A 135 7.88 3.85 5.36
CA THR A 135 7.26 4.53 4.20
C THR A 135 7.07 6.03 4.40
N LYS A 136 6.93 6.51 5.65
CA LYS A 136 6.93 7.95 5.96
C LYS A 136 8.30 8.60 5.76
N THR A 137 9.37 7.83 5.94
CA THR A 137 10.75 8.34 5.95
C THR A 137 11.57 7.96 4.71
N ALA A 138 11.04 7.06 3.87
CA ALA A 138 11.64 6.64 2.60
C ALA A 138 10.65 6.82 1.44
N ASN A 139 11.02 7.72 0.53
CA ASN A 139 10.36 7.94 -0.76
C ASN A 139 11.38 8.49 -1.76
N PHE A 140 11.06 8.40 -3.05
CA PHE A 140 11.96 8.82 -4.13
C PHE A 140 12.37 10.31 -4.03
N LYS A 141 11.54 11.20 -3.45
CA LYS A 141 11.89 12.62 -3.26
C LYS A 141 13.03 12.82 -2.26
N LEU A 142 13.19 11.91 -1.31
CA LEU A 142 14.25 11.93 -0.30
C LEU A 142 15.51 11.17 -0.75
N MET A 143 15.44 10.51 -1.92
CA MET A 143 16.60 9.87 -2.54
C MET A 143 17.49 10.93 -3.18
N SER A 144 18.80 10.79 -3.04
CA SER A 144 19.75 11.77 -3.57
C SER A 144 20.99 11.08 -4.08
N ASP A 145 21.35 11.44 -5.31
CA ASP A 145 22.51 11.00 -6.06
C ASP A 145 23.84 11.60 -5.56
N LYS A 146 23.79 12.71 -4.81
CA LYS A 146 24.96 13.45 -4.31
C LYS A 146 25.96 12.63 -3.47
N TYR A 147 25.54 11.47 -2.98
CA TYR A 147 26.38 10.57 -2.18
C TYR A 147 27.14 9.53 -3.01
N TYR A 148 26.91 9.48 -4.32
CA TYR A 148 27.53 8.52 -5.24
C TYR A 148 28.41 9.25 -6.26
N GLN A 149 29.49 8.59 -6.70
CA GLN A 149 30.43 9.16 -7.67
C GLN A 149 30.90 8.09 -8.67
N GLY A 150 31.38 8.50 -9.84
CA GLY A 150 31.99 7.61 -10.82
C GLY A 150 31.07 6.44 -11.24
N GLU A 151 31.58 5.21 -11.16
CA GLU A 151 30.79 4.00 -11.46
C GLU A 151 29.62 3.78 -10.49
N ASP A 152 29.78 4.15 -9.22
CA ASP A 152 28.74 3.96 -8.21
C ASP A 152 27.51 4.83 -8.52
N LEU A 153 27.72 6.03 -9.06
CA LEU A 153 26.64 6.91 -9.51
C LEU A 153 25.88 6.29 -10.69
N LYS A 154 26.59 5.71 -11.66
CA LYS A 154 25.96 5.01 -12.80
C LYS A 154 25.13 3.81 -12.33
N ARG A 155 25.68 3.02 -11.40
CA ARG A 155 24.98 1.88 -10.79
C ARG A 155 23.73 2.33 -10.02
N PHE A 156 23.85 3.43 -9.26
CA PHE A 156 22.73 4.01 -8.53
C PHE A 156 21.61 4.47 -9.48
N HIS A 157 21.92 5.25 -10.51
CA HIS A 157 20.91 5.64 -11.52
C HIS A 157 20.29 4.43 -12.22
N GLY A 158 21.10 3.43 -12.59
CA GLY A 158 20.59 2.20 -13.18
C GLY A 158 19.62 1.44 -12.25
N ALA A 159 19.91 1.40 -10.95
CA ALA A 159 19.03 0.78 -9.96
C ALA A 159 17.73 1.58 -9.74
N VAL A 160 17.80 2.92 -9.72
CA VAL A 160 16.61 3.79 -9.62
C VAL A 160 15.73 3.62 -10.85
N ASN A 161 16.29 3.69 -12.05
CA ASN A 161 15.53 3.48 -13.29
C ASN A 161 14.88 2.10 -13.32
N ALA A 162 15.63 1.05 -12.92
CA ALA A 162 15.09 -0.29 -12.84
C ALA A 162 13.94 -0.42 -11.82
N ALA A 163 14.00 0.33 -10.71
CA ALA A 163 12.94 0.37 -9.72
C ALA A 163 11.70 1.11 -10.25
N GLU A 164 11.87 2.23 -10.95
CA GLU A 164 10.76 2.96 -11.59
C GLU A 164 10.10 2.10 -12.68
N ASP A 165 10.89 1.44 -13.53
CA ASP A 165 10.42 0.50 -14.54
C ASP A 165 9.61 -0.64 -13.90
N PHE A 166 10.10 -1.20 -12.79
CA PHE A 166 9.42 -2.23 -12.03
C PHE A 166 8.07 -1.75 -11.49
N ILE A 167 8.00 -0.54 -10.93
CA ILE A 167 6.77 0.05 -10.40
C ILE A 167 5.75 0.36 -11.51
N ASN A 168 6.22 0.80 -12.67
CA ASN A 168 5.36 1.17 -13.79
C ASN A 168 4.76 -0.05 -14.51
N ASN A 169 5.53 -1.14 -14.59
CA ASN A 169 5.12 -2.36 -15.28
C ASN A 169 4.65 -3.47 -14.33
N PHE A 170 4.46 -3.18 -13.04
CA PHE A 170 4.19 -4.17 -11.99
C PHE A 170 3.01 -5.11 -12.28
N ASN A 171 1.96 -4.61 -12.93
CA ASN A 171 0.76 -5.38 -13.27
C ASN A 171 0.87 -6.18 -14.58
N SER A 172 1.80 -5.79 -15.45
CA SER A 172 1.92 -6.32 -16.81
C SER A 172 3.12 -7.24 -16.99
N ASP A 173 4.15 -7.10 -16.16
CA ASP A 173 5.39 -7.86 -16.27
C ASP A 173 5.80 -8.47 -14.93
N TYR A 174 5.99 -9.79 -14.93
CA TYR A 174 6.48 -10.51 -13.76
C TYR A 174 7.99 -10.36 -13.65
N GLN A 175 8.44 -9.57 -12.69
CA GLN A 175 9.86 -9.38 -12.40
C GLN A 175 10.16 -9.58 -10.91
N ASN A 176 11.42 -9.90 -10.62
CA ASN A 176 11.97 -9.88 -9.26
C ASN A 176 13.24 -9.02 -9.25
N LEU A 177 13.51 -8.35 -8.13
CA LEU A 177 14.71 -7.52 -7.98
C LEU A 177 15.62 -8.06 -6.88
N PHE A 178 16.90 -8.15 -7.16
CA PHE A 178 17.92 -8.54 -6.18
C PHE A 178 18.89 -7.40 -6.01
N ILE A 179 18.77 -6.66 -4.91
CA ILE A 179 19.54 -5.44 -4.63
C ILE A 179 20.69 -5.79 -3.68
N TYR A 180 21.92 -5.76 -4.16
CA TYR A 180 23.08 -6.23 -3.38
C TYR A 180 24.24 -5.23 -3.40
N GLY A 181 25.16 -5.35 -2.45
CA GLY A 181 26.38 -4.52 -2.40
C GLY A 181 26.69 -4.00 -1.01
N THR A 182 27.58 -3.01 -0.90
CA THR A 182 28.19 -2.63 0.38
C THR A 182 27.21 -2.00 1.37
N VAL A 183 27.52 -2.11 2.66
CA VAL A 183 26.68 -1.62 3.75
C VAL A 183 26.45 -0.10 3.63
N GLY A 184 25.20 0.34 3.85
CA GLY A 184 24.86 1.76 3.91
C GLY A 184 24.71 2.48 2.56
N THR A 185 24.66 1.75 1.44
CA THR A 185 24.51 2.31 0.08
C THR A 185 23.07 2.55 -0.38
N GLY A 186 22.08 2.41 0.50
CA GLY A 186 20.68 2.74 0.20
C GLY A 186 19.81 1.60 -0.35
N LYS A 187 20.23 0.34 -0.25
CA LYS A 187 19.45 -0.82 -0.73
C LYS A 187 18.06 -0.93 -0.08
N SER A 188 17.99 -0.98 1.25
CA SER A 188 16.74 -1.01 2.01
C SER A 188 15.89 0.25 1.79
N PHE A 189 16.55 1.38 1.56
CA PHE A 189 15.85 2.63 1.22
C PHE A 189 15.15 2.52 -0.13
N LEU A 190 15.83 1.99 -1.15
CA LEU A 190 15.25 1.77 -2.49
C LEU A 190 14.10 0.77 -2.45
N SER A 191 14.24 -0.38 -1.76
CA SER A 191 13.15 -1.35 -1.62
C SER A 191 11.94 -0.75 -0.90
N THR A 192 12.16 0.07 0.13
CA THR A 192 11.08 0.79 0.81
C THR A 192 10.41 1.84 -0.08
N CYS A 193 11.16 2.54 -0.94
CA CYS A 193 10.58 3.48 -1.90
C CYS A 193 9.64 2.75 -2.88
N ILE A 194 10.06 1.58 -3.38
CA ILE A 194 9.23 0.73 -4.23
C ILE A 194 7.97 0.28 -3.49
N ALA A 195 8.12 -0.21 -2.25
CA ALA A 195 7.00 -0.61 -1.41
C ALA A 195 5.98 0.53 -1.25
N ASN A 196 6.45 1.73 -0.94
CA ASN A 196 5.62 2.90 -0.72
C ASN A 196 4.80 3.27 -1.96
N GLU A 197 5.43 3.28 -3.14
CA GLU A 197 4.71 3.59 -4.39
C GLU A 197 3.70 2.50 -4.76
N LEU A 198 4.04 1.22 -4.57
CA LEU A 198 3.11 0.12 -4.85
C LEU A 198 1.93 0.08 -3.87
N LEU A 199 2.16 0.39 -2.60
CA LEU A 199 1.08 0.56 -1.61
C LEU A 199 0.13 1.69 -2.01
N LYS A 200 0.66 2.83 -2.49
CA LYS A 200 -0.17 3.95 -2.98
C LYS A 200 -0.96 3.58 -4.22
N LYS A 201 -0.40 2.74 -5.10
CA LYS A 201 -1.11 2.16 -6.26
C LYS A 201 -2.09 1.05 -5.87
N GLY A 202 -2.21 0.75 -4.58
CA GLY A 202 -3.16 -0.22 -4.06
C GLY A 202 -2.68 -1.67 -4.08
N HIS A 203 -1.40 -1.96 -4.32
CA HIS A 203 -0.90 -3.33 -4.25
C HIS A 203 -0.67 -3.78 -2.81
N SER A 204 -0.90 -5.08 -2.56
CA SER A 204 -0.57 -5.76 -1.32
C SER A 204 0.94 -5.99 -1.21
N VAL A 205 1.56 -5.37 -0.19
CA VAL A 205 3.01 -5.47 0.05
C VAL A 205 3.27 -6.01 1.44
N ILE A 206 4.07 -7.07 1.52
CA ILE A 206 4.60 -7.63 2.76
C ILE A 206 6.09 -7.31 2.83
N TYR A 207 6.53 -6.76 3.97
CA TYR A 207 7.93 -6.43 4.22
C TYR A 207 8.41 -7.13 5.48
N PHE A 208 9.52 -7.86 5.36
CA PHE A 208 10.22 -8.45 6.49
C PHE A 208 11.70 -8.14 6.43
N SER A 209 12.33 -7.92 7.59
CA SER A 209 13.75 -8.22 7.69
C SER A 209 13.95 -9.72 7.53
N SER A 210 15.10 -10.11 6.99
CA SER A 210 15.45 -11.52 6.83
C SER A 210 15.31 -12.29 8.15
N THR A 211 15.85 -11.74 9.23
CA THR A 211 15.71 -12.31 10.58
C THR A 211 14.25 -12.50 10.99
N GLY A 212 13.42 -11.48 10.80
CA GLY A 212 12.01 -11.51 11.19
C GLY A 212 11.19 -12.50 10.36
N LEU A 213 11.51 -12.66 9.07
CA LEU A 213 10.89 -13.68 8.23
C LEU A 213 11.22 -15.09 8.75
N PHE A 214 12.50 -15.39 8.99
CA PHE A 214 12.89 -16.74 9.40
C PHE A 214 12.51 -17.07 10.83
N GLU A 215 12.49 -16.09 11.74
CA GLU A 215 11.91 -16.26 13.07
C GLU A 215 10.42 -16.61 12.97
N LEU A 216 9.66 -15.88 12.14
CA LEU A 216 8.26 -16.18 11.88
C LEU A 216 8.10 -17.61 11.34
N LEU A 217 8.88 -18.02 10.34
CA LEU A 217 8.79 -19.38 9.77
C LEU A 217 9.22 -20.46 10.76
N ALA A 218 10.23 -20.19 11.60
CA ALA A 218 10.73 -21.13 12.58
C ALA A 218 9.73 -21.35 13.74
N GLU A 219 9.20 -20.28 14.33
CA GLU A 219 8.19 -20.35 15.41
C GLU A 219 6.99 -21.20 14.98
N ASN A 220 6.62 -21.05 13.71
CA ASN A 220 5.47 -21.70 13.10
C ASN A 220 5.77 -23.17 12.71
N SER A 221 7.00 -23.51 12.27
CA SER A 221 7.33 -24.88 11.86
C SER A 221 7.29 -25.93 12.98
N PHE A 222 7.46 -25.53 14.25
CA PHE A 222 7.51 -26.46 15.39
C PHE A 222 6.20 -26.59 16.18
N ASP A 223 5.19 -25.74 15.92
CA ASP A 223 3.93 -25.80 16.64
C ASP A 223 2.89 -26.67 15.92
N TYR A 224 2.95 -27.98 16.19
CA TYR A 224 2.04 -28.99 15.62
C TYR A 224 0.55 -28.76 15.98
N ARG A 225 0.24 -27.92 16.98
CA ARG A 225 -1.14 -27.68 17.43
C ARG A 225 -1.88 -26.70 16.51
N ASN A 226 -1.18 -25.88 15.74
CA ASN A 226 -1.75 -24.79 14.94
C ASN A 226 -1.48 -24.91 13.43
N LYS A 227 -1.52 -26.13 12.87
CA LYS A 227 -1.32 -26.38 11.41
C LYS A 227 -2.15 -25.48 10.49
N GLN A 228 -3.32 -25.03 10.93
CA GLN A 228 -4.20 -24.15 10.15
C GLN A 228 -3.69 -22.69 10.13
N GLU A 229 -3.09 -22.21 11.21
CA GLU A 229 -2.45 -20.89 11.28
C GLU A 229 -1.19 -20.83 10.40
N LEU A 230 -0.40 -21.91 10.41
CA LEU A 230 0.78 -22.07 9.54
C LEU A 230 0.43 -21.89 8.08
N ARG A 231 -0.57 -22.65 7.61
CA ARG A 231 -1.02 -22.58 6.22
C ARG A 231 -1.42 -21.18 5.80
N SER A 232 -2.12 -20.46 6.68
CA SER A 232 -2.54 -19.09 6.36
C SER A 232 -1.37 -18.11 6.28
N ILE A 233 -0.35 -18.22 7.14
CA ILE A 233 0.84 -17.36 7.04
C ILE A 233 1.56 -17.60 5.72
N TYR A 234 1.76 -18.87 5.36
CA TYR A 234 2.35 -19.23 4.07
C TYR A 234 1.49 -18.76 2.89
N ASP A 235 0.16 -18.86 2.96
CA ASP A 235 -0.72 -18.37 1.90
C ASP A 235 -0.65 -16.85 1.74
N ASP A 236 -0.55 -16.09 2.83
CA ASP A 236 -0.35 -14.63 2.76
C ASP A 236 1.03 -14.30 2.16
N LEU A 237 2.09 -14.95 2.67
CA LEU A 237 3.47 -14.78 2.21
C LEU A 237 3.64 -15.17 0.74
N TYR A 238 2.95 -16.19 0.26
CA TYR A 238 3.03 -16.66 -1.12
C TYR A 238 2.04 -15.97 -2.05
N GLY A 239 0.96 -15.41 -1.49
CA GLY A 239 -0.14 -14.79 -2.24
C GLY A 239 -0.04 -13.28 -2.41
N CYS A 240 0.66 -12.58 -1.50
CA CYS A 240 0.85 -11.13 -1.62
C CYS A 240 1.55 -10.76 -2.93
N GLU A 241 1.14 -9.62 -3.51
CA GLU A 241 1.63 -9.17 -4.81
C GLU A 241 3.14 -8.87 -4.77
N LEU A 242 3.62 -8.25 -3.69
CA LEU A 242 5.04 -8.04 -3.45
C LEU A 242 5.46 -8.52 -2.06
N LEU A 243 6.50 -9.36 -2.02
CA LEU A 243 7.25 -9.69 -0.81
C LEU A 243 8.62 -9.02 -0.85
N ILE A 244 8.98 -8.32 0.21
CA ILE A 244 10.31 -7.74 0.41
C ILE A 244 11.00 -8.47 1.55
N ILE A 245 12.17 -9.04 1.26
CA ILE A 245 13.08 -9.66 2.22
C ILE A 245 14.31 -8.74 2.34
N ASP A 246 14.36 -7.98 3.42
CA ASP A 246 15.39 -6.96 3.63
C ASP A 246 16.57 -7.50 4.45
N ASP A 247 17.79 -7.13 4.07
CA ASP A 247 19.05 -7.51 4.71
C ASP A 247 19.23 -9.04 4.86
N LEU A 248 19.00 -9.78 3.77
CA LEU A 248 19.29 -11.22 3.67
C LEU A 248 20.77 -11.49 3.98
N GLY A 249 21.05 -12.47 4.85
CA GLY A 249 22.39 -12.83 5.32
C GLY A 249 22.74 -12.30 6.72
N THR A 250 21.80 -11.62 7.38
CA THR A 250 21.98 -11.14 8.77
C THR A 250 21.48 -12.15 9.81
N GLU A 251 20.66 -13.12 9.39
CA GLU A 251 20.13 -14.19 10.23
C GLU A 251 21.16 -15.28 10.54
N ARG A 252 20.84 -16.13 11.52
CA ARG A 252 21.60 -17.36 11.77
C ARG A 252 21.24 -18.39 10.70
N THR A 253 22.05 -18.45 9.66
CA THR A 253 21.84 -19.36 8.54
C THR A 253 22.11 -20.81 8.94
N ASN A 254 21.13 -21.68 8.69
CA ASN A 254 21.22 -23.12 8.85
C ASN A 254 20.48 -23.82 7.70
N SER A 255 20.50 -25.15 7.66
CA SER A 255 19.82 -25.93 6.61
C SER A 255 18.32 -25.66 6.53
N PHE A 256 17.67 -25.37 7.66
CA PHE A 256 16.25 -25.01 7.71
C PHE A 256 15.99 -23.66 7.02
N VAL A 257 16.75 -22.61 7.36
CA VAL A 257 16.65 -21.27 6.73
C VAL A 257 16.84 -21.36 5.21
N ALA A 258 17.85 -22.09 4.76
CA ALA A 258 18.09 -22.31 3.33
C ALA A 258 16.92 -23.04 2.65
N SER A 259 16.37 -24.07 3.30
CA SER A 259 15.21 -24.82 2.77
C SER A 259 13.95 -23.96 2.69
N GLU A 260 13.67 -23.17 3.73
CA GLU A 260 12.52 -22.27 3.79
C GLU A 260 12.63 -21.14 2.77
N LEU A 261 13.80 -20.53 2.63
CA LEU A 261 14.04 -19.52 1.60
C LEU A 261 13.79 -20.11 0.21
N PHE A 262 14.38 -21.26 -0.09
CA PHE A 262 14.19 -21.92 -1.38
C PHE A 262 12.72 -22.22 -1.67
N SER A 263 11.99 -22.74 -0.68
CA SER A 263 10.56 -23.06 -0.81
C SER A 263 9.74 -21.80 -1.06
N CYS A 264 10.00 -20.73 -0.32
CA CYS A 264 9.35 -19.43 -0.48
C CYS A 264 9.58 -18.84 -1.87
N LEU A 265 10.83 -18.78 -2.33
CA LEU A 265 11.15 -18.23 -3.65
C LEU A 265 10.51 -19.06 -4.77
N ASN A 266 10.48 -20.38 -4.62
CA ASN A 266 9.91 -21.28 -5.62
C ASN A 266 8.38 -21.16 -5.70
N GLU A 267 7.68 -21.15 -4.57
CA GLU A 267 6.21 -20.99 -4.53
C GLU A 267 5.79 -19.65 -5.13
N ARG A 268 6.51 -18.57 -4.82
CA ARG A 268 6.23 -17.24 -5.38
C ARG A 268 6.49 -17.17 -6.88
N ASP A 269 7.54 -17.82 -7.37
CA ASP A 269 7.82 -17.91 -8.82
C ASP A 269 6.74 -18.71 -9.58
N ILE A 270 6.26 -19.81 -9.01
CA ILE A 270 5.14 -20.58 -9.57
C ILE A 270 3.87 -19.72 -9.64
N ARG A 271 3.57 -18.96 -8.58
CA ARG A 271 2.39 -18.09 -8.49
C ARG A 271 2.54 -16.75 -9.22
N LYS A 272 3.72 -16.50 -9.82
CA LYS A 272 4.06 -15.21 -10.46
C LYS A 272 3.85 -14.01 -9.55
N LYS A 273 4.29 -14.13 -8.30
CA LYS A 273 4.26 -13.06 -7.29
C LYS A 273 5.65 -12.48 -7.09
N ALA A 274 5.76 -11.16 -7.20
CA ALA A 274 7.05 -10.46 -7.31
C ALA A 274 7.80 -10.46 -5.97
N THR A 275 9.11 -10.63 -6.02
CA THR A 275 9.94 -10.64 -4.80
C THR A 275 11.10 -9.66 -4.94
N ILE A 276 11.34 -8.88 -3.90
CA ILE A 276 12.52 -8.03 -3.78
C ILE A 276 13.36 -8.54 -2.62
N ILE A 277 14.64 -8.78 -2.88
CA ILE A 277 15.60 -9.17 -1.85
C ILE A 277 16.67 -8.09 -1.78
N THR A 278 17.02 -7.66 -0.57
CA THR A 278 18.22 -6.84 -0.36
C THR A 278 19.26 -7.63 0.43
N THR A 279 20.55 -7.45 0.12
CA THR A 279 21.63 -8.12 0.87
C THR A 279 22.93 -7.32 0.87
N ASN A 280 23.72 -7.48 1.92
CA ASN A 280 25.11 -7.01 1.96
C ASN A 280 26.11 -8.06 1.45
N LEU A 281 25.66 -9.28 1.18
CA LEU A 281 26.49 -10.37 0.66
C LEU A 281 26.86 -10.13 -0.81
N SER A 282 28.07 -10.53 -1.18
CA SER A 282 28.44 -10.74 -2.57
C SER A 282 27.67 -11.93 -3.16
N LEU A 283 27.73 -12.08 -4.48
CA LEU A 283 27.10 -13.20 -5.19
C LEU A 283 27.76 -14.54 -4.78
N GLU A 284 29.07 -14.54 -4.57
CA GLU A 284 29.85 -15.68 -4.09
C GLU A 284 29.50 -16.02 -2.63
N GLU A 285 29.40 -15.01 -1.77
CA GLU A 285 28.98 -15.19 -0.37
C GLU A 285 27.55 -15.76 -0.30
N LEU A 286 26.62 -15.25 -1.11
CA LEU A 286 25.26 -15.79 -1.20
C LEU A 286 25.25 -17.29 -1.54
N GLN A 287 26.06 -17.70 -2.51
CA GLN A 287 26.19 -19.10 -2.91
C GLN A 287 26.69 -19.99 -1.76
N MET A 288 27.74 -19.54 -1.07
CA MET A 288 28.33 -20.27 0.07
C MET A 288 27.38 -20.34 1.27
N THR A 289 26.63 -19.27 1.52
CA THR A 289 25.75 -19.16 2.68
C THR A 289 24.45 -19.96 2.53
N TYR A 290 23.84 -19.97 1.34
CA TYR A 290 22.48 -20.52 1.15
C TYR A 290 22.40 -21.79 0.30
N SER A 291 23.31 -21.99 -0.66
CA SER A 291 23.41 -23.11 -1.63
C SER A 291 23.41 -22.65 -3.09
N ASP A 292 23.97 -23.52 -3.94
CA ASP A 292 23.93 -23.41 -5.41
C ASP A 292 22.51 -23.28 -5.97
N ARG A 293 21.52 -23.91 -5.31
CA ARG A 293 20.12 -23.87 -5.77
C ARG A 293 19.52 -22.48 -5.63
N ILE A 294 19.76 -21.82 -4.51
CA ILE A 294 19.29 -20.46 -4.26
C ILE A 294 20.03 -19.48 -5.16
N PHE A 295 21.36 -19.63 -5.26
CA PHE A 295 22.18 -18.82 -6.16
C PHE A 295 21.70 -18.90 -7.62
N SER A 296 21.48 -20.11 -8.14
CA SER A 296 20.98 -20.33 -9.49
C SER A 296 19.61 -19.68 -9.70
N ARG A 297 18.69 -19.82 -8.74
CA ARG A 297 17.36 -19.21 -8.83
C ARG A 297 17.40 -17.69 -8.83
N VAL A 298 18.23 -17.10 -7.97
CA VAL A 298 18.40 -15.64 -7.91
C VAL A 298 18.99 -15.12 -9.21
N THR A 299 20.07 -15.72 -9.68
CA THR A 299 20.77 -15.25 -10.89
C THR A 299 19.97 -15.47 -12.18
N SER A 300 19.06 -16.44 -12.23
CA SER A 300 18.21 -16.69 -13.40
C SER A 300 16.93 -15.86 -13.42
N ASN A 301 16.32 -15.60 -12.26
CA ASN A 301 14.95 -15.07 -12.16
C ASN A 301 14.87 -13.65 -11.59
N TYR A 302 16.00 -13.04 -11.22
CA TYR A 302 16.04 -11.70 -10.65
C TYR A 302 16.89 -10.76 -11.49
N LYS A 303 16.43 -9.52 -11.61
CA LYS A 303 17.25 -8.41 -12.09
C LYS A 303 18.22 -8.02 -10.99
N LEU A 304 19.51 -8.24 -11.23
CA LEU A 304 20.57 -7.96 -10.26
C LEU A 304 20.93 -6.48 -10.27
N LEU A 305 20.72 -5.80 -9.14
CA LEU A 305 21.00 -4.37 -8.96
C LEU A 305 22.11 -4.19 -7.92
N LYS A 306 23.32 -3.86 -8.37
CA LYS A 306 24.46 -3.64 -7.48
C LYS A 306 24.50 -2.19 -6.99
N LEU A 307 24.42 -1.97 -5.69
CA LEU A 307 24.65 -0.67 -5.06
C LEU A 307 25.93 -0.68 -4.22
N SER A 308 26.95 0.01 -4.73
CA SER A 308 28.24 0.21 -4.07
C SER A 308 28.49 1.69 -3.77
N GLY A 309 29.44 1.96 -2.89
CA GLY A 309 29.80 3.32 -2.46
C GLY A 309 30.03 3.42 -0.97
N GLN A 310 30.11 4.66 -0.49
CA GLN A 310 30.31 4.99 0.92
C GLN A 310 29.03 4.77 1.75
N ASP A 311 29.16 4.57 3.06
CA ASP A 311 28.01 4.47 3.96
C ASP A 311 27.35 5.85 4.13
N ILE A 312 26.22 6.04 3.44
CA ILE A 312 25.45 7.29 3.41
C ILE A 312 24.98 7.68 4.80
N ARG A 313 24.74 6.71 5.71
CA ARG A 313 24.33 6.99 7.09
C ARG A 313 25.45 7.64 7.86
N LYS A 314 26.71 7.26 7.61
CA LYS A 314 27.89 7.91 8.21
C LYS A 314 28.04 9.34 7.70
N ILE A 315 27.93 9.55 6.38
CA ILE A 315 28.04 10.88 5.77
C ILE A 315 26.98 11.83 6.35
N LYS A 316 25.71 11.38 6.40
CA LYS A 316 24.61 12.18 6.97
C LYS A 316 24.82 12.51 8.46
N LYS A 317 25.41 11.60 9.23
CA LYS A 317 25.69 11.82 10.66
C LYS A 317 26.81 12.84 10.88
N ILE A 318 27.85 12.81 10.04
CA ILE A 318 28.95 13.78 10.09
C ILE A 318 28.44 15.18 9.72
N ALA A 319 27.73 15.30 8.59
CA ALA A 319 27.19 16.58 8.13
C ALA A 319 26.22 17.24 9.13
N ARG A 320 25.42 16.44 9.87
CA ARG A 320 24.56 16.96 10.94
C ARG A 320 25.34 17.53 12.11
N LYS A 321 26.38 16.83 12.58
CA LYS A 321 27.24 17.33 13.67
C LYS A 321 27.95 18.63 13.29
N GLU A 322 28.48 18.71 12.07
CA GLU A 322 29.09 19.93 11.55
C GLU A 322 28.10 21.09 11.40
N SER A 323 26.79 20.82 11.31
CA SER A 323 25.77 21.87 11.28
C SER A 323 25.40 22.35 12.68
N GLU A 324 25.45 21.47 13.67
CA GLU A 324 25.16 21.73 15.09
C GLU A 324 26.33 22.43 15.81
N ASP A 325 27.57 22.11 15.45
CA ASP A 325 28.79 22.72 16.03
C ASP A 325 29.04 24.16 15.51
N PHE A 326 28.29 24.61 14.51
CA PHE A 326 28.37 25.96 13.92
C PHE A 326 27.16 26.86 14.25
N GLN A 327 26.22 26.39 15.09
CA GLN A 327 25.09 27.17 15.62
C GLN A 327 25.33 27.61 17.07
#